data_AF-A0A1M6J925-F1
#
_entry.id   AF-A0A1M6J925-F1
#
_cell.length_a   1.000
_cell.length_b   1.000
_cell.length_c   1.000
_cell.angle_alpha   90.00
_cell.angle_beta   90.00
_cell.angle_gamma   90.00
#
_symmetry.space_group_name_H-M   'P 1'
#
loop_
_entity.id
_entity.type
_entity.pdbx_description
1 polymer ?
#
loop_
_entity_poly.entity_id
_entity_poly.type
_entity_poly.pdbx_seq_one_letter_code
_entity_poly.pdbx_strand_id
1 'polypeptide(L)'
;MTRQGLNEAARHFSRAKSAFDRSEWESANSQVRSALESLFNAVAKLRLNSNKTGGAARQELQDAGLLRTREAKLVQEFIAVAGGSGSHAGVSNADESLGRFLAGIGIAYIGLALIPELVRVEDVLVGQLTAPAGTRLPTDKEVYTTCPTCGIRQTLAQAKISRDGKNTVYTCMHGCQTIVVVGEPEDAPWEGRGYRLGDHVIRNAQDMYLPIIGTGKEVLIPASKGALMKQRPSSS
;
A
#
# COMPACT_ATOMS: atom_id res chain seq x y z
N MET A 1 -9.46 3.77 -3.60
CA MET A 1 -8.22 3.02 -3.88
C MET A 1 -7.06 3.78 -3.24
N THR A 2 -6.52 3.25 -2.15
CA THR A 2 -5.46 3.89 -1.35
C THR A 2 -4.16 3.88 -2.15
N ARG A 3 -3.64 5.06 -2.49
CA ARG A 3 -2.47 5.19 -3.37
C ARG A 3 -1.20 5.00 -2.53
N GLN A 4 -0.77 3.75 -2.37
CA GLN A 4 0.41 3.31 -1.59
C GLN A 4 1.75 3.83 -2.18
N GLY A 5 1.94 5.14 -2.27
CA GLY A 5 3.10 5.74 -2.96
C GLY A 5 3.06 5.68 -4.49
N LEU A 6 2.02 5.08 -5.08
CA LEU A 6 1.88 4.89 -6.53
C LEU A 6 1.37 6.13 -7.31
N ASN A 7 1.32 7.29 -6.65
CA ASN A 7 0.77 8.52 -7.23
C ASN A 7 1.48 8.93 -8.52
N GLU A 8 2.80 8.81 -8.53
CA GLU A 8 3.63 9.21 -9.66
C GLU A 8 3.44 8.28 -10.85
N ALA A 9 3.53 6.97 -10.64
CA ALA A 9 3.25 5.96 -11.66
C ALA A 9 1.84 6.14 -12.28
N ALA A 10 0.82 6.33 -11.45
CA ALA A 10 -0.55 6.56 -11.91
C ALA A 10 -0.68 7.86 -12.72
N ARG A 11 0.03 8.92 -12.33
CA ARG A 11 0.06 10.20 -13.07
C ARG A 11 0.70 10.02 -14.44
N HIS A 12 1.80 9.29 -14.53
CA HIS A 12 2.46 9.00 -15.80
C HIS A 12 1.60 8.14 -16.72
N PHE A 13 0.92 7.09 -16.22
CA PHE A 13 -0.04 6.34 -17.04
C PHE A 13 -1.20 7.19 -17.55
N SER A 14 -1.75 8.08 -16.71
CA SER A 14 -2.79 9.03 -17.13
C SER A 14 -2.30 9.98 -18.23
N ARG A 15 -1.07 10.50 -18.09
CA ARG A 15 -0.43 11.33 -19.11
C ARG A 15 -0.13 10.56 -20.40
N ALA A 16 0.29 9.30 -20.30
CA ALA A 16 0.52 8.43 -21.44
C ALA A 16 -0.75 8.25 -22.26
N LYS A 17 -1.87 7.92 -21.59
CA LYS A 17 -3.17 7.82 -22.26
C LYS A 17 -3.56 9.15 -22.91
N SER A 18 -3.41 10.25 -22.17
CA SER A 18 -3.78 11.58 -22.66
C SER A 18 -2.96 12.01 -23.88
N ALA A 19 -1.66 11.70 -23.90
CA ALA A 19 -0.79 11.93 -25.06
C ALA A 19 -1.18 11.06 -26.25
N PHE A 20 -1.49 9.78 -26.01
CA PHE A 20 -1.98 8.87 -27.03
C PHE A 20 -3.29 9.38 -27.66
N ASP A 21 -4.25 9.82 -26.85
CA ASP A 21 -5.53 10.38 -27.33
C ASP A 21 -5.32 11.64 -28.20
N ARG A 22 -4.23 12.38 -28.01
CA ARG A 22 -3.84 13.57 -28.80
C ARG A 22 -2.93 13.25 -29.99
N SER A 23 -2.68 11.98 -30.29
CA SER A 23 -1.74 11.56 -31.33
C SER A 23 -0.28 11.98 -31.10
N GLU A 24 0.10 12.18 -29.84
CA GLU A 24 1.47 12.49 -29.43
C GLU A 24 2.20 11.17 -29.05
N TRP A 25 2.50 10.34 -30.06
CA TRP A 25 2.96 8.96 -29.88
C TRP A 25 4.23 8.83 -29.05
N GLU A 26 5.22 9.69 -29.32
CA GLU A 26 6.50 9.71 -28.62
C GLU A 26 6.33 10.14 -27.16
N SER A 27 5.47 11.13 -26.92
CA SER A 27 5.11 11.58 -25.58
C SER A 27 4.44 10.45 -24.82
N ALA A 28 3.49 9.73 -25.44
CA ALA A 28 2.83 8.58 -24.85
C ALA A 28 3.84 7.50 -24.45
N ASN A 29 4.78 7.16 -25.34
CA ASN A 29 5.81 6.14 -25.11
C ASN A 29 6.74 6.52 -23.95
N SER A 30 7.19 7.78 -23.92
CA SER A 30 8.01 8.32 -22.83
C SER A 30 7.29 8.26 -21.48
N GLN A 31 5.99 8.61 -21.46
CA GLN A 31 5.19 8.52 -20.24
C GLN A 31 4.97 7.06 -19.76
N VAL A 32 4.82 6.09 -20.67
CA VAL A 32 4.74 4.66 -20.30
C VAL A 32 6.02 4.23 -19.59
N ARG A 33 7.19 4.59 -20.14
CA ARG A 33 8.47 4.29 -19.52
C ARG A 33 8.57 4.89 -18.12
N SER A 34 8.31 6.20 -17.98
CA SER A 34 8.35 6.87 -16.67
C SER A 34 7.38 6.24 -15.69
N ALA A 35 6.19 5.83 -16.14
CA ALA A 35 5.21 5.15 -15.29
C ALA A 35 5.76 3.85 -14.70
N LEU A 36 6.42 3.03 -15.53
CA LEU A 36 7.01 1.77 -15.10
C LEU A 36 8.21 1.99 -14.18
N GLU A 37 9.11 2.93 -14.48
CA GLU A 37 10.23 3.27 -13.60
C GLU A 37 9.71 3.72 -12.23
N SER A 38 8.77 4.66 -12.16
CA SER A 38 8.18 5.12 -10.89
C SER A 38 7.44 4.00 -10.16
N LEU A 39 6.79 3.07 -10.87
CA LEU A 39 6.14 1.90 -10.28
C LEU A 39 7.15 0.98 -9.60
N PHE A 40 8.20 0.55 -10.31
CA PHE A 40 9.19 -0.37 -9.74
C PHE A 40 10.02 0.28 -8.63
N ASN A 41 10.26 1.60 -8.69
CA ASN A 41 10.82 2.35 -7.57
C ASN A 41 9.92 2.27 -6.33
N ALA A 42 8.62 2.52 -6.51
CA ALA A 42 7.65 2.43 -5.42
C ALA A 42 7.55 1.00 -4.86
N VAL A 43 7.56 -0.03 -5.70
CA VAL A 43 7.56 -1.43 -5.28
C VAL A 43 8.82 -1.76 -4.48
N ALA A 44 10.01 -1.35 -4.94
CA ALA A 44 11.27 -1.53 -4.20
C ALA A 44 11.23 -0.81 -2.84
N LYS A 45 10.68 0.42 -2.80
CA LYS A 45 10.47 1.13 -1.55
C LYS A 45 9.53 0.39 -0.61
N LEU A 46 8.41 -0.12 -1.12
CA LEU A 46 7.39 -0.81 -0.30
C LEU A 46 7.87 -2.17 0.19
N ARG A 47 8.61 -2.92 -0.62
CA ARG A 47 9.03 -4.29 -0.31
C ARG A 47 10.34 -4.37 0.46
N LEU A 48 11.28 -3.47 0.15
CA LEU A 48 12.67 -3.55 0.62
C LEU A 48 13.12 -2.28 1.36
N ASN A 49 12.23 -1.31 1.57
CA ASN A 49 12.57 0.04 2.09
C ASN A 49 13.67 0.75 1.29
N SER A 50 13.85 0.37 0.02
CA SER A 50 14.93 0.87 -0.82
C SER A 50 14.72 2.31 -1.28
N ASN A 51 15.81 3.05 -1.43
CA ASN A 51 15.83 4.36 -2.10
C ASN A 51 16.46 4.29 -3.51
N LYS A 52 16.75 3.09 -4.02
CA LYS A 52 17.25 2.91 -5.40
C LYS A 52 16.16 3.26 -6.40
N THR A 53 16.57 3.69 -7.59
CA THR A 53 15.66 4.09 -8.67
C THR A 53 16.03 3.45 -10.01
N GLY A 54 15.07 3.42 -10.93
CA GLY A 54 15.22 2.95 -12.31
C GLY A 54 15.68 1.49 -12.37
N GLY A 55 16.65 1.21 -13.24
CA GLY A 55 17.21 -0.14 -13.43
C GLY A 55 17.80 -0.75 -12.16
N ALA A 56 18.29 0.06 -11.22
CA ALA A 56 18.85 -0.41 -9.94
C ALA A 56 17.76 -0.89 -8.97
N ALA A 57 16.59 -0.25 -8.94
CA ALA A 57 15.45 -0.71 -8.14
C ALA A 57 14.94 -2.07 -8.62
N ARG A 58 14.81 -2.23 -9.94
CA ARG A 58 14.47 -3.52 -10.58
C ARG A 58 15.48 -4.62 -10.25
N GLN A 59 16.78 -4.32 -10.33
CA GLN A 59 17.83 -5.29 -10.01
C GLN A 59 17.75 -5.74 -8.55
N GLU A 60 17.53 -4.81 -7.63
CA GLU A 60 17.42 -5.16 -6.22
C GLU A 60 16.19 -6.02 -5.90
N LEU A 61 15.05 -5.77 -6.57
CA LEU A 61 13.89 -6.65 -6.49
C LEU A 61 14.19 -8.07 -7.00
N GLN A 62 15.04 -8.19 -8.03
CA GLN A 62 15.51 -9.48 -8.53
C GLN A 62 16.45 -10.16 -7.52
N ASP A 63 17.42 -9.43 -6.98
CA ASP A 63 18.40 -9.96 -6.02
C ASP A 63 17.72 -10.44 -4.73
N ALA A 64 16.64 -9.78 -4.32
CA ALA A 64 15.79 -10.18 -3.19
C ALA A 64 14.84 -11.35 -3.51
N GLY A 65 14.87 -11.91 -4.72
CA GLY A 65 14.01 -13.01 -5.16
C GLY A 65 12.53 -12.62 -5.36
N LEU A 66 12.20 -11.33 -5.38
CA LEU A 66 10.85 -10.84 -5.59
C LEU A 66 10.46 -10.81 -7.07
N LEU A 67 11.43 -10.53 -7.95
CA LEU A 67 11.31 -10.73 -9.38
C LEU A 67 12.13 -11.95 -9.80
N ARG A 68 11.53 -12.86 -10.55
CA ARG A 68 12.28 -13.94 -11.20
C ARG A 68 13.19 -13.34 -12.27
N THR A 69 14.31 -14.00 -12.57
CA THR A 69 15.27 -13.54 -13.60
C THR A 69 14.61 -13.22 -14.94
N ARG A 70 13.62 -14.03 -15.38
CA ARG A 70 12.89 -13.80 -16.63
C ARG A 70 12.01 -12.56 -16.59
N GLU A 71 11.33 -12.32 -15.47
CA GLU A 71 10.48 -11.14 -15.27
C GLU A 71 11.33 -9.87 -15.18
N ALA A 72 12.43 -9.94 -14.44
CA ALA A 72 13.38 -8.85 -14.32
C ALA A 72 14.00 -8.50 -15.68
N LYS A 73 14.30 -9.49 -16.52
CA LYS A 73 14.76 -9.26 -17.90
C LYS A 73 13.65 -8.66 -18.77
N LEU A 74 12.43 -9.18 -18.70
CA LEU A 74 11.28 -8.65 -19.44
C LEU A 74 11.06 -7.15 -19.15
N VAL A 75 11.08 -6.76 -17.87
CA VAL A 75 10.95 -5.35 -17.45
C VAL A 75 12.08 -4.51 -18.03
N GLN A 76 13.33 -4.99 -17.94
CA GLN A 76 14.50 -4.27 -18.43
C GLN A 76 14.45 -4.04 -19.94
N GLU A 77 14.22 -5.10 -20.72
CA GLU A 77 14.16 -5.03 -22.18
C GLU A 77 13.01 -4.13 -22.64
N PHE A 78 11.85 -4.21 -21.98
CA PHE A 78 10.74 -3.34 -22.32
C PHE A 78 11.01 -1.87 -22.01
N ILE A 79 11.62 -1.55 -20.86
CA ILE A 79 12.03 -0.17 -20.54
C ILE A 79 13.00 0.36 -21.60
N ALA A 80 13.93 -0.47 -22.09
CA ALA A 80 14.82 -0.11 -23.19
C ALA A 80 14.05 0.15 -24.50
N VAL A 81 13.07 -0.70 -24.85
CA VAL A 81 12.22 -0.51 -26.04
C VAL A 81 11.36 0.75 -25.93
N ALA A 82 10.76 1.01 -24.77
CA ALA A 82 9.93 2.20 -24.54
C ALA A 82 10.77 3.49 -24.52
N GLY A 83 12.00 3.41 -24.00
CA GLY A 83 12.93 4.54 -23.89
C GLY A 83 13.82 4.80 -25.09
N GLY A 84 13.95 3.86 -26.01
CA GLY A 84 14.78 3.95 -27.21
C GLY A 84 14.09 4.70 -28.35
N SER A 85 14.19 4.13 -29.56
CA SER A 85 13.71 4.72 -30.83
C SER A 85 12.25 5.21 -30.79
N GLY A 86 11.41 4.62 -29.93
CA GLY A 86 10.00 4.99 -29.79
C GLY A 86 9.71 6.34 -29.12
N SER A 87 10.69 6.99 -28.49
CA SER A 87 10.53 8.29 -27.85
C SER A 87 11.09 9.46 -28.67
N HIS A 88 11.61 9.20 -29.88
CA HIS A 88 12.18 10.22 -30.76
C HIS A 88 11.18 10.65 -31.85
N ALA A 89 11.07 11.97 -32.05
CA ALA A 89 10.08 12.58 -32.93
C ALA A 89 10.15 12.01 -34.36
N GLY A 90 8.99 11.57 -34.87
CA GLY A 90 8.84 11.10 -36.25
C GLY A 90 9.13 9.62 -36.46
N VAL A 91 9.38 8.86 -35.39
CA VAL A 91 9.72 7.43 -35.46
C VAL A 91 8.52 6.55 -35.08
N SER A 92 7.63 7.02 -34.20
CA SER A 92 6.51 6.21 -33.73
C SER A 92 5.21 6.49 -34.48
N ASN A 93 4.43 5.44 -34.69
CA ASN A 93 3.07 5.52 -35.20
C ASN A 93 2.05 5.07 -34.12
N ALA A 94 0.77 5.17 -34.46
CA ALA A 94 -0.33 4.83 -33.56
C ALA A 94 -0.27 3.37 -33.07
N ASP A 95 -0.02 2.41 -33.97
CA ASP A 95 0.00 0.99 -33.64
C ASP A 95 1.16 0.64 -32.72
N GLU A 96 2.35 1.17 -33.00
CA GLU A 96 3.52 1.00 -32.12
C GLU A 96 3.28 1.60 -30.73
N SER A 97 2.67 2.78 -30.67
CA SER A 97 2.40 3.44 -29.39
C SER A 97 1.34 2.69 -28.58
N LEU A 98 0.29 2.19 -29.23
CA LEU A 98 -0.73 1.36 -28.59
C LEU A 98 -0.13 0.05 -28.08
N GLY A 99 0.69 -0.62 -28.90
CA GLY A 99 1.39 -1.83 -28.51
C GLY A 99 2.27 -1.64 -27.28
N ARG A 100 3.06 -0.55 -27.24
CA ARG A 100 3.86 -0.17 -26.07
C ARG A 100 2.98 0.15 -24.85
N PHE A 101 1.87 0.86 -25.03
CA PHE A 101 0.96 1.16 -23.93
C PHE A 101 0.36 -0.11 -23.31
N LEU A 102 -0.15 -1.03 -24.13
CA LEU A 102 -0.72 -2.30 -23.68
C LEU A 102 0.32 -3.22 -23.03
N ALA A 103 1.50 -3.35 -23.62
CA ALA A 103 2.61 -4.08 -23.02
C ALA A 103 3.05 -3.46 -21.69
N GLY A 104 3.07 -2.12 -21.61
CA GLY A 104 3.34 -1.38 -20.39
C GLY A 104 2.33 -1.68 -19.29
N ILE A 105 1.03 -1.80 -19.62
CA ILE A 105 0.00 -2.24 -18.65
C ILE A 105 0.28 -3.66 -18.17
N GLY A 106 0.61 -4.59 -19.08
CA GLY A 106 0.95 -5.97 -18.71
C GLY A 106 2.14 -6.06 -17.76
N ILE A 107 3.17 -5.25 -17.98
CA ILE A 107 4.33 -5.17 -17.09
C ILE A 107 4.00 -4.48 -15.78
N ALA A 108 3.15 -3.45 -15.80
CA ALA A 108 2.68 -2.81 -14.59
C ALA A 108 1.93 -3.79 -13.69
N TYR A 109 1.17 -4.72 -14.27
CA TYR A 109 0.51 -5.78 -13.51
C TYR A 109 1.50 -6.64 -12.73
N ILE A 110 2.66 -6.99 -13.30
CA ILE A 110 3.74 -7.70 -12.58
C ILE A 110 4.18 -6.89 -11.37
N GLY A 111 4.47 -5.59 -11.55
CA GLY A 111 4.88 -4.71 -10.44
C GLY A 111 3.80 -4.58 -9.36
N LEU A 112 2.53 -4.46 -9.76
CA LEU A 112 1.39 -4.38 -8.84
C LEU A 112 1.18 -5.68 -8.05
N ALA A 113 1.41 -6.84 -8.65
CA ALA A 113 1.35 -8.14 -7.98
C ALA A 113 2.43 -8.30 -6.89
N LEU A 114 3.50 -7.51 -6.96
CA LEU A 114 4.53 -7.44 -5.93
C LEU A 114 4.20 -6.46 -4.80
N ILE A 115 3.09 -5.72 -4.86
CA ILE A 115 2.74 -4.83 -3.76
C ILE A 115 2.15 -5.68 -2.63
N PRO A 116 2.70 -5.60 -1.39
CA PRO A 116 2.16 -6.40 -0.32
C PRO A 116 0.75 -5.91 0.05
N GLU A 117 -0.14 -6.83 0.39
CA GLU A 117 -1.48 -6.48 0.87
C GLU A 117 -1.41 -5.74 2.21
N LEU A 118 -2.21 -4.69 2.36
CA LEU A 118 -2.34 -4.00 3.65
C LEU A 118 -3.19 -4.88 4.55
N VAL A 119 -2.62 -5.37 5.65
CA VAL A 119 -3.40 -6.08 6.66
C VAL A 119 -4.19 -5.06 7.47
N ARG A 120 -5.51 -5.11 7.37
CA ARG A 120 -6.44 -4.24 8.08
C ARG A 120 -6.89 -4.83 9.39
N VAL A 121 -7.53 -4.02 10.23
CA VAL A 121 -8.17 -4.51 11.47
C VAL A 121 -9.21 -5.56 11.12
N GLU A 122 -10.08 -5.32 10.14
CA GLU A 122 -11.06 -6.31 9.67
C GLU A 122 -10.42 -7.65 9.25
N ASP A 123 -9.28 -7.64 8.57
CA ASP A 123 -8.57 -8.85 8.14
C ASP A 123 -8.04 -9.64 9.34
N VAL A 124 -7.49 -8.94 10.35
CA VAL A 124 -7.01 -9.57 11.58
C VAL A 124 -8.17 -10.20 12.35
N LEU A 125 -9.32 -9.52 12.43
CA LEU A 125 -10.49 -10.06 13.13
C LEU A 125 -11.01 -11.32 12.44
N VAL A 126 -11.23 -11.27 11.13
CA VAL A 126 -11.74 -12.41 10.35
C VAL A 126 -10.76 -13.57 10.36
N GLY A 127 -9.45 -13.30 10.30
CA GLY A 127 -8.43 -14.34 10.28
C GLY A 127 -8.19 -15.03 11.62
N GLN A 128 -8.60 -14.44 12.75
CA GLN A 128 -8.21 -14.90 14.10
C GLN A 128 -9.38 -15.16 15.04
N LEU A 129 -10.60 -14.73 14.70
CA LEU A 129 -11.78 -14.88 15.54
C LEU A 129 -12.90 -15.59 14.77
N THR A 130 -13.82 -16.19 15.52
CA THR A 130 -15.05 -16.78 14.97
C THR A 130 -16.26 -16.04 15.52
N ALA A 131 -17.16 -15.62 14.64
CA ALA A 131 -18.41 -15.01 15.06
C ALA A 131 -19.34 -16.05 15.70
N PRO A 132 -20.08 -15.70 16.76
CA PRO A 132 -21.19 -16.52 17.25
C PRO A 132 -22.20 -16.89 16.12
N ALA A 133 -22.88 -18.02 16.26
CA ALA A 133 -23.86 -18.47 15.27
C ALA A 133 -24.95 -17.42 15.00
N GLY A 134 -25.26 -17.20 13.71
CA GLY A 134 -26.24 -16.19 13.28
C GLY A 134 -25.73 -14.74 13.36
N THR A 135 -24.45 -14.52 13.64
CA THR A 135 -23.83 -13.17 13.74
C THR A 135 -22.64 -13.05 12.79
N ARG A 136 -22.04 -11.86 12.69
CA ARG A 136 -20.75 -11.68 12.01
C ARG A 136 -19.83 -10.70 12.74
N LEU A 137 -18.54 -10.87 12.50
CA LEU A 137 -17.53 -9.91 12.93
C LEU A 137 -17.70 -8.57 12.17
N PRO A 138 -17.30 -7.45 12.79
CA PRO A 138 -17.36 -6.15 12.14
C PRO A 138 -16.27 -6.00 11.07
N THR A 139 -16.57 -5.18 10.09
CA THR A 139 -15.65 -4.67 9.06
C THR A 139 -15.11 -3.30 9.48
N ASP A 140 -14.13 -2.76 8.75
CA ASP A 140 -13.59 -1.42 9.01
C ASP A 140 -14.67 -0.32 8.89
N LYS A 141 -15.80 -0.60 8.19
CA LYS A 141 -16.96 0.30 8.11
C LYS A 141 -17.76 0.38 9.40
N GLU A 142 -17.59 -0.59 10.30
CA GLU A 142 -18.35 -0.71 11.55
C GLU A 142 -17.48 -0.53 12.78
N VAL A 143 -16.20 -0.90 12.72
CA VAL A 143 -15.24 -0.62 13.79
C VAL A 143 -15.02 0.89 13.88
N TYR A 144 -15.11 1.45 15.08
CA TYR A 144 -14.97 2.89 15.30
C TYR A 144 -14.07 3.24 16.49
N THR A 145 -13.50 4.44 16.44
CA THR A 145 -12.64 5.02 17.47
C THR A 145 -12.76 6.54 17.44
N THR A 146 -12.21 7.20 18.45
CA THR A 146 -12.13 8.67 18.52
C THR A 146 -10.70 9.14 18.23
N CYS A 147 -10.53 10.21 17.46
CA CYS A 147 -9.23 10.84 17.27
C CYS A 147 -8.82 11.61 18.55
N PRO A 148 -7.66 11.32 19.16
CA PRO A 148 -7.26 12.04 20.38
C PRO A 148 -6.97 13.54 20.20
N THR A 149 -6.78 14.04 18.96
CA THR A 149 -6.43 15.45 18.71
C THR A 149 -7.67 16.30 18.48
N CYS A 150 -8.56 15.86 17.60
CA CYS A 150 -9.72 16.66 17.18
C CYS A 150 -11.04 16.15 17.76
N GLY A 151 -11.02 15.09 18.58
CA GLY A 151 -12.19 14.53 19.26
C GLY A 151 -13.24 13.89 18.34
N ILE A 152 -13.00 13.83 17.03
CA ILE A 152 -13.98 13.28 16.09
C ILE A 152 -14.06 11.75 16.26
N ARG A 153 -15.29 11.26 16.41
CA ARG A 153 -15.60 9.83 16.33
C ARG A 153 -15.73 9.45 14.86
N GLN A 154 -15.02 8.41 14.45
CA GLN A 154 -15.00 7.94 13.07
C GLN A 154 -14.89 6.42 13.01
N THR A 155 -15.34 5.85 11.90
CA THR A 155 -15.08 4.45 11.54
C THR A 155 -13.65 4.30 11.01
N LEU A 156 -13.11 3.08 11.03
CA LEU A 156 -11.79 2.82 10.44
C LEU A 156 -11.79 2.98 8.92
N ALA A 157 -12.92 2.72 8.25
CA ALA A 157 -13.08 2.94 6.81
C ALA A 157 -12.99 4.43 6.40
N GLN A 158 -13.28 5.36 7.32
CA GLN A 158 -13.11 6.80 7.09
C GLN A 158 -11.67 7.26 7.28
N ALA A 159 -10.82 6.46 7.90
CA ALA A 159 -9.43 6.80 8.14
C ALA A 159 -8.63 6.88 6.82
N LYS A 160 -7.61 7.73 6.81
CA LYS A 160 -6.57 7.68 5.77
C LYS A 160 -5.64 6.51 6.11
N ILE A 161 -5.65 5.48 5.28
CA ILE A 161 -4.80 4.29 5.49
C ILE A 161 -3.49 4.46 4.72
N SER A 162 -2.37 4.12 5.33
CA SER A 162 -1.05 4.07 4.70
C SER A 162 -0.25 2.87 5.19
N ARG A 163 0.90 2.60 4.54
CA ARG A 163 1.90 1.64 5.03
C ARG A 163 3.08 2.39 5.63
N ASP A 164 3.58 1.89 6.75
CA ASP A 164 4.84 2.30 7.36
C ASP A 164 5.67 1.05 7.71
N GLY A 165 6.64 0.70 6.86
CA GLY A 165 7.34 -0.58 6.92
C GLY A 165 6.38 -1.75 6.77
N LYS A 166 6.35 -2.65 7.76
CA LYS A 166 5.41 -3.78 7.82
C LYS A 166 4.04 -3.41 8.41
N ASN A 167 3.84 -2.16 8.82
CA ASN A 167 2.64 -1.74 9.50
C ASN A 167 1.61 -1.14 8.54
N THR A 168 0.34 -1.42 8.78
CA THR A 168 -0.79 -0.65 8.27
C THR A 168 -1.12 0.44 9.29
N VAL A 169 -1.10 1.69 8.86
CA VAL A 169 -1.33 2.87 9.70
C VAL A 169 -2.65 3.52 9.31
N TYR A 170 -3.55 3.64 10.28
CA TYR A 170 -4.80 4.37 10.16
C TYR A 170 -4.61 5.77 10.75
N THR A 171 -4.75 6.79 9.91
CA THR A 171 -4.69 8.20 10.31
C THR A 171 -6.11 8.77 10.35
N CYS A 172 -6.40 9.66 11.30
CA CYS A 172 -7.65 10.42 11.37
C CYS A 172 -8.08 10.92 9.98
N MET A 173 -9.38 10.93 9.69
CA MET A 173 -9.91 11.36 8.38
C MET A 173 -9.51 12.80 8.03
N HIS A 174 -9.34 13.66 9.03
CA HIS A 174 -8.82 15.03 8.88
C HIS A 174 -7.30 15.11 8.81
N GLY A 175 -6.57 14.00 8.95
CA GLY A 175 -5.12 13.95 8.90
C GLY A 175 -4.40 14.37 10.20
N CYS A 176 -5.11 14.53 11.32
CA CYS A 176 -4.54 15.08 12.55
C CYS A 176 -3.40 14.22 13.12
N GLN A 177 -3.64 12.92 13.29
CA GLN A 177 -2.65 11.97 13.81
C GLN A 177 -3.05 10.53 13.51
N THR A 178 -2.12 9.61 13.79
CA THR A 178 -2.36 8.16 13.78
C THR A 178 -3.35 7.78 14.89
N ILE A 179 -4.34 6.95 14.56
CA ILE A 179 -5.37 6.46 15.49
C ILE A 179 -5.25 4.97 15.75
N VAL A 180 -4.86 4.18 14.74
CA VAL A 180 -4.67 2.72 14.85
C VAL A 180 -3.47 2.31 14.01
N VAL A 181 -2.70 1.33 14.48
CA VAL A 181 -1.63 0.67 13.74
C VAL A 181 -1.81 -0.83 13.85
N VAL A 182 -1.80 -1.53 12.72
CA VAL A 182 -1.77 -2.99 12.64
C VAL A 182 -0.39 -3.40 12.14
N GLY A 183 0.24 -4.37 12.79
CA GLY A 183 1.53 -4.90 12.34
C GLY A 183 1.83 -6.27 12.94
N GLU A 184 3.01 -6.80 12.63
CA GLU A 184 3.52 -8.03 13.23
C GLU A 184 3.93 -7.80 14.71
N PRO A 185 3.87 -8.83 15.57
CA PRO A 185 4.47 -8.81 16.90
C PRO A 185 5.97 -8.49 16.85
N GLU A 186 6.44 -7.72 17.83
CA GLU A 186 7.88 -7.56 18.08
C GLU A 186 8.46 -8.83 18.73
N ASP A 187 9.76 -9.09 18.55
CA ASP A 187 10.45 -10.27 19.10
C ASP A 187 10.33 -10.38 20.63
N ALA A 188 10.25 -9.24 21.32
CA ALA A 188 10.05 -9.17 22.76
C ALA A 188 8.73 -8.48 23.10
N PRO A 189 7.96 -8.98 24.09
CA PRO A 189 6.74 -8.32 24.55
C PRO A 189 7.02 -6.88 25.01
N TRP A 190 6.14 -5.95 24.66
CA TRP A 190 6.15 -4.57 25.14
C TRP A 190 4.79 -4.27 25.77
N GLU A 191 4.75 -4.22 27.10
CA GLU A 191 3.51 -3.95 27.82
C GLU A 191 2.89 -2.61 27.42
N GLY A 192 1.57 -2.61 27.23
CA GLY A 192 0.81 -1.42 26.82
C GLY A 192 1.08 -0.97 25.37
N ARG A 193 1.83 -1.74 24.57
CA ARG A 193 2.13 -1.42 23.17
C ARG A 193 0.93 -1.61 22.25
N GLY A 194 0.08 -2.59 22.54
CA GLY A 194 -1.06 -2.99 21.72
C GLY A 194 -1.70 -4.27 22.22
N TYR A 195 -2.78 -4.66 21.56
CA TYR A 195 -3.46 -5.94 21.75
C TYR A 195 -2.99 -6.95 20.71
N ARG A 196 -2.45 -8.10 21.16
CA ARG A 196 -2.01 -9.17 20.26
C ARG A 196 -3.19 -10.09 19.94
N LEU A 197 -3.39 -10.35 18.65
CA LEU A 197 -4.38 -11.28 18.13
C LEU A 197 -3.73 -12.15 17.06
N GLY A 198 -3.38 -13.39 17.45
CA GLY A 198 -2.58 -14.31 16.62
C GLY A 198 -1.18 -13.75 16.31
N ASP A 199 -0.89 -13.69 15.01
CA ASP A 199 0.37 -13.18 14.44
C ASP A 199 0.33 -11.67 14.15
N HIS A 200 -0.62 -10.95 14.76
CA HIS A 200 -0.77 -9.51 14.58
C HIS A 200 -0.90 -8.79 15.92
N VAL A 201 -0.50 -7.52 15.93
CA VAL A 201 -0.70 -6.59 17.04
C VAL A 201 -1.48 -5.38 16.54
N ILE A 202 -2.61 -5.12 17.20
CA ILE A 202 -3.44 -3.94 16.99
C ILE A 202 -3.07 -2.91 18.05
N ARG A 203 -2.64 -1.72 17.64
CA ARG A 203 -2.22 -0.63 18.52
C ARG A 203 -3.16 0.54 18.30
N ASN A 204 -3.92 0.92 19.31
CA ASN A 204 -4.95 1.96 19.22
C ASN A 204 -4.67 3.10 20.21
N ALA A 205 -4.72 4.33 19.70
CA ALA A 205 -4.42 5.54 20.48
C ALA A 205 -5.55 5.96 21.44
N GLN A 206 -6.77 5.49 21.17
CA GLN A 206 -7.97 5.63 21.99
C GLN A 206 -8.71 4.30 21.99
N ASP A 207 -9.69 4.17 22.87
CA ASP A 207 -10.62 3.05 22.92
C ASP A 207 -11.24 2.79 21.54
N MET A 208 -11.14 1.53 21.11
CA MET A 208 -11.67 1.06 19.85
C MET A 208 -12.82 0.10 20.12
N TYR A 209 -13.93 0.30 19.41
CA TYR A 209 -15.19 -0.41 19.65
C TYR A 209 -15.53 -1.27 18.43
N LEU A 210 -15.79 -2.55 18.70
CA LEU A 210 -15.99 -3.60 17.72
C LEU A 210 -17.41 -4.17 17.88
N PRO A 211 -18.40 -3.66 17.13
CA PRO A 211 -19.77 -4.15 17.24
C PRO A 211 -19.90 -5.59 16.69
N ILE A 212 -20.54 -6.49 17.43
CA ILE A 212 -20.87 -7.84 16.96
C ILE A 212 -22.23 -7.76 16.24
N ILE A 213 -22.19 -7.81 14.91
CA ILE A 213 -23.34 -7.54 14.08
C ILE A 213 -24.39 -8.66 14.24
N GLY A 214 -25.64 -8.25 14.47
CA GLY A 214 -26.76 -9.14 14.76
C GLY A 214 -27.06 -9.33 16.26
N THR A 215 -26.20 -8.81 17.16
CA THR A 215 -26.40 -8.98 18.62
C THR A 215 -26.72 -7.69 19.37
N GLY A 216 -26.40 -6.52 18.80
CA GLY A 216 -26.45 -5.23 19.50
C GLY A 216 -25.38 -5.06 20.59
N LYS A 217 -24.48 -6.04 20.76
CA LYS A 217 -23.34 -5.97 21.68
C LYS A 217 -22.09 -5.46 20.97
N GLU A 218 -21.16 -4.91 21.73
CA GLU A 218 -19.85 -4.50 21.23
C GLU A 218 -18.73 -4.98 22.17
N VAL A 219 -17.56 -5.20 21.58
CA VAL A 219 -16.32 -5.52 22.27
C VAL A 219 -15.46 -4.27 22.30
N LEU A 220 -14.89 -3.97 23.46
CA LEU A 220 -13.96 -2.87 23.67
C LEU A 220 -12.52 -3.38 23.59
N ILE A 221 -11.70 -2.79 22.72
CA ILE A 221 -10.24 -2.86 22.82
C ILE A 221 -9.77 -1.55 23.46
N PRO A 222 -9.31 -1.57 24.72
CA PRO A 222 -8.96 -0.35 25.44
C PRO A 222 -7.74 0.34 24.82
N ALA A 223 -7.64 1.65 24.99
CA ALA A 223 -6.50 2.44 24.54
C ALA A 223 -5.17 1.87 25.06
N SER A 224 -4.19 1.76 24.16
CA SER A 224 -2.86 1.26 24.50
C SER A 224 -1.94 2.43 24.85
N LYS A 225 -1.46 2.50 26.11
CA LYS A 225 -0.62 3.62 26.60
C LYS A 225 0.64 3.87 25.75
N GLY A 226 1.22 2.80 25.21
CA GLY A 226 2.39 2.82 24.34
C GLY A 226 2.08 2.69 22.85
N ALA A 227 0.82 2.84 22.41
CA ALA A 227 0.38 2.55 21.04
C ALA A 227 1.26 3.20 19.96
N LEU A 228 1.63 4.47 20.18
CA LEU A 228 2.32 5.30 19.19
C LEU A 228 3.78 5.61 19.55
N MET A 229 4.31 5.03 20.62
CA MET A 229 5.70 5.28 21.05
C MET A 229 6.71 4.74 20.01
N LYS A 230 7.78 5.46 19.72
CA LYS A 230 8.81 4.96 18.79
C LYS A 230 9.87 4.09 19.47
N GLN A 231 10.10 4.30 20.76
CA GLN A 231 11.10 3.59 21.55
C GLN A 231 10.49 3.15 22.88
N ARG A 232 10.98 2.03 23.40
CA ARG A 232 10.63 1.58 24.75
C ARG A 232 11.12 2.64 25.74
N PRO A 233 10.29 3.08 26.68
CA PRO A 233 10.80 3.86 27.79
C PRO A 233 11.87 3.01 28.47
N SER A 234 13.08 3.56 28.62
CA SER A 234 14.13 2.94 29.42
C SER A 234 13.56 2.67 30.81
N SER A 235 13.61 1.43 31.26
CA SER A 235 13.23 1.07 32.62
C SER A 235 14.14 1.84 33.59
N SER A 236 13.59 2.91 34.17
CA SER A 236 14.18 3.65 35.28
C SER A 236 14.15 2.82 36.56
#